data_AF-A0A935DN66-F1
#
_entry.id   AF-A0A935DN66-F1
#
_cell.length_a   1.000
_cell.length_b   1.000
_cell.length_c   1.000
_cell.angle_alpha   90.00
_cell.angle_beta   90.00
_cell.angle_gamma   90.00
#
_symmetry.space_group_name_H-M   'P 1'
#
loop_
_entity.id
_entity.type
_entity.pdbx_description
1 polymer ?
#
loop_
_entity_poly.entity_id
_entity_poly.type
_entity_poly.pdbx_seq_one_letter_code
_entity_poly.pdbx_strand_id
1 'polypeptide(L)' 'MRVVVIEDSRTQAQQLAGVLTREGFAVTICRDGESGSPPASPRRPPW' A
#
# COMPACT_ATOMS: atom_id res chain seq x y z
N MET A 1 8.20 -1.23 12.55
CA MET A 1 7.80 -0.16 11.59
C MET A 1 6.72 -0.73 10.67
N ARG A 2 5.74 0.06 10.22
CA ARG A 2 4.60 -0.42 9.39
C ARG A 2 4.69 0.16 7.98
N VAL A 3 4.43 -0.68 6.98
CA VAL A 3 4.48 -0.33 5.55
C VAL A 3 3.11 -0.62 4.92
N VAL A 4 2.60 0.33 4.14
CA VAL A 4 1.40 0.14 3.30
C VAL A 4 1.86 -0.05 1.86
N VAL A 5 1.42 -1.13 1.24
CA VAL A 5 1.68 -1.45 -0.16
C VAL A 5 0.40 -1.21 -0.94
N ILE A 6 0.40 -0.21 -1.82
CA ILE A 6 -0.68 0.03 -2.78
C ILE A 6 -0.25 -0.61 -4.09
N GLU A 7 -0.92 -1.68 -4.49
CA GLU A 7 -0.55 -2.46 -5.65
C GLU A 7 -1.79 -3.14 -6.25
N ASP A 8 -2.02 -2.93 -7.54
CA ASP A 8 -3.20 -3.41 -8.26
C ASP A 8 -3.09 -4.89 -8.67
N SER A 9 -1.86 -5.39 -8.87
CA SER A 9 -1.61 -6.80 -9.12
C SER A 9 -1.48 -7.62 -7.84
N ARG A 10 -2.42 -8.54 -7.63
CA ARG A 10 -2.41 -9.47 -6.47
C ARG A 10 -1.09 -10.21 -6.32
N THR A 11 -0.53 -10.73 -7.43
CA THR A 11 0.70 -11.53 -7.40
C THR A 11 1.89 -10.68 -6.95
N GLN A 12 2.01 -9.46 -7.47
CA GLN A 12 3.08 -8.53 -7.10
C GLN A 12 2.96 -8.10 -5.64
N ALA A 13 1.75 -7.76 -5.19
CA ALA A 13 1.49 -7.37 -3.81
C ALA A 13 1.88 -8.46 -2.82
N GLN A 14 1.58 -9.72 -3.14
CA GLN A 14 1.93 -10.87 -2.29
C GLN A 14 3.44 -11.11 -2.24
N GLN A 15 4.13 -11.02 -3.38
CA GLN A 15 5.58 -11.18 -3.42
C GLN A 15 6.28 -10.08 -2.60
N LEU A 16 5.86 -8.83 -2.79
CA LEU A 16 6.42 -7.68 -2.08
C LEU A 16 6.15 -7.74 -0.57
N ALA A 17 4.92 -8.08 -0.17
CA ALA A 17 4.58 -8.28 1.23
C ALA A 17 5.40 -9.40 1.88
N GLY A 18 5.66 -10.49 1.15
CA GLY A 18 6.52 -11.58 1.62
C GLY A 18 7.95 -11.14 1.92
N VAL A 19 8.56 -10.35 1.03
CA VAL A 19 9.90 -9.79 1.25
C VAL A 19 9.91 -8.87 2.46
N LEU A 20 9.00 -7.88 2.51
CA LEU A 20 8.96 -6.90 3.59
C LEU A 20 8.66 -7.54 4.97
N THR A 21 7.80 -8.54 5.00
CA THR A 21 7.51 -9.27 6.25
C THR A 21 8.73 -10.03 6.75
N ARG A 22 9.52 -10.64 5.85
CA ARG A 22 10.77 -11.33 6.19
C ARG A 22 11.83 -10.40 6.77
N GLU A 23 11.84 -9.15 6.32
CA GLU A 23 12.69 -8.08 6.87
C GLU A 23 12.16 -7.50 8.19
N GLY A 24 11.04 -8.01 8.72
CA GLY A 24 10.49 -7.62 10.02
C GLY A 24 9.49 -6.44 9.97
N PHE A 25 9.02 -6.05 8.78
CA PHE A 25 7.99 -5.02 8.65
C PHE A 25 6.59 -5.60 8.83
N ALA A 26 5.72 -4.86 9.51
CA ALA A 26 4.29 -5.13 9.48
C ALA A 26 3.69 -4.53 8.19
N VAL A 27 3.13 -5.36 7.31
CA VAL A 27 2.67 -4.95 5.98
C VAL A 27 1.15 -4.92 5.91
N THR A 28 0.59 -3.90 5.25
CA THR A 28 -0.83 -3.83 4.87
C THR A 28 -0.92 -3.64 3.36
N ILE A 29 -1.72 -4.46 2.67
CA ILE A 29 -1.91 -4.40 1.22
C ILE A 29 -3.23 -3.70 0.91
N CYS A 30 -3.17 -2.71 0.02
CA CYS A 30 -4.33 -2.02 -0.54
C CYS A 30 -4.31 -2.21 -2.07
N ARG A 31 -5.47 -2.50 -2.67
CA ARG A 31 -5.57 -2.71 -4.12
C ARG A 31 -5.78 -1.44 -4.93
N ASP A 32 -6.04 -0.34 -4.24
CA ASP A 32 -6.27 0.97 -4.79
C ASP A 32 -5.86 2.05 -3.78
N GLY A 33 -5.65 3.27 -4.29
CA GLY A 33 -5.27 4.42 -3.46
C GLY A 33 -6.37 4.88 -2.50
N GLU A 34 -7.64 4.55 -2.77
CA GLU A 34 -8.76 4.89 -1.90
C GLU A 34 -8.79 4.04 -0.62
N SER A 35 -8.49 2.74 -0.73
CA SER A 35 -8.45 1.81 0.40
C SER A 35 -7.21 2.00 1.30
N GLY A 36 -6.15 2.63 0.77
CA GLY A 36 -4.91 2.91 1.50
C GLY A 36 -4.83 4.31 2.10
N SER A 37 -5.78 5.19 1.81
CA SER A 37 -5.76 6.57 2.27
C SER A 37 -6.50 6.71 3.61
N PRO A 38 -5.91 7.33 4.65
CA PRO A 38 -6.73 8.01 5.66
C PRO A 38 -7.62 9.05 4.94
N PRO A 39 -8.79 9.43 5.46
CA PRO A 39 -9.72 10.35 4.76
C PRO A 39 -8.96 11.60 4.30
N ALA A 40 -8.71 11.70 3.00
CA ALA A 40 -7.90 12.75 2.43
C ALA A 40 -8.78 13.97 2.17
N SER A 41 -8.39 15.12 2.76
CA SER A 41 -8.94 16.41 2.37
C SER A 41 -8.68 16.66 0.89
N PRO A 42 -9.66 17.15 0.11
CA PRO A 42 -9.56 17.23 -1.34
C PRO A 42 -8.66 18.39 -1.75
N ARG A 43 -7.36 18.15 -1.88
CA ARG A 43 -6.49 19.01 -2.70
C ARG A 43 -5.98 18.20 -3.89
N ARG A 44 -6.75 18.26 -4.97
CA ARG A 44 -6.30 17.85 -6.31
C ARG A 44 -5.11 18.74 -6.72
N PRO A 45 -3.99 18.17 -7.18
CA PRO A 45 -2.96 18.96 -7.86
C PRO A 45 -3.48 19.45 -9.24
N PRO A 46 -3.05 20.63 -9.70
CA PRO A 46 -3.54 21.23 -10.93
C PRO A 46 -2.78 20.69 -12.14
N TRP A 47 -3.13 19.50 -12.60
CA TRP A 47 -2.86 19.02 -13.95
C TRP A 47 -3.75 17.81 -14.27
#